data_AF-A0A9E7HA71-F1
#
_entry.id   AF-A0A9E7HA71-F1
#
_cell.length_a   1.000
_cell.length_b   1.000
_cell.length_c   1.000
_cell.angle_alpha   90.00
_cell.angle_beta   90.00
_cell.angle_gamma   90.00
#
_symmetry.space_group_name_H-M   'P 1'
#
loop_
_entity.id
_entity.type
_entity.pdbx_description
1 polymer ?
#
loop_
_entity_poly.entity_id
_entity_poly.type
_entity_poly.pdbx_seq_one_letter_code
_entity_poly.pdbx_strand_id
1 'polypeptide(L)'
;MNWQAMPQQLKLEPYAVHTTFQFAGSDGKRHRLREAMLFYDQPAYYDTPGGFLSFKPGIPKSLLLDGPHTLQSHFSLVNYQLRQIRTALAVACLLNRTLSLRAATAREWEMSLPWARSPSDSSAVGALLSVPWVMPRLWCRFERMWFGHPGILEGTLTKQPFVCPMDHLFEIHTMLHGLSEEEFGPQIHFREYSFLQNPSVPKHVKESLLNVQLCDAHSKGCNISDETTSRGFIQFPRNSTEQKYMQVFSQYKDIKVLHFSSMANAFQGFNDEAREVKFRNRVKRYVGLWCCVENRDPGHIYYDIYWDEKPEWKPEPPRTSQDDHPPWD
;
A
#
# COMPACT_ATOMS: atom_id res chain seq x y z
N MET A 1 -14.84 17.17 14.09
CA MET A 1 -15.56 16.20 13.23
C MET A 1 -14.59 15.75 12.15
N ASN A 2 -14.29 14.45 12.09
CA ASN A 2 -13.39 13.90 11.07
C ASN A 2 -14.22 13.34 9.91
N TRP A 3 -13.83 13.62 8.68
CA TRP A 3 -14.76 13.62 7.55
C TRP A 3 -14.15 12.91 6.34
N GLN A 4 -13.68 11.67 6.52
CA GLN A 4 -12.99 10.91 5.47
C GLN A 4 -13.86 10.80 4.22
N ALA A 5 -13.41 11.42 3.12
CA ALA A 5 -14.11 11.46 1.84
C ALA A 5 -15.56 11.98 1.90
N MET A 6 -15.87 12.95 2.79
CA MET A 6 -17.23 13.52 2.89
C MET A 6 -17.79 14.06 1.57
N PRO A 7 -17.04 14.83 0.74
CA PRO A 7 -17.55 15.30 -0.55
C PRO A 7 -18.01 14.13 -1.43
N GLN A 8 -17.24 13.02 -1.44
CA GLN A 8 -17.59 11.82 -2.20
C GLN A 8 -18.82 11.10 -1.61
N GLN A 9 -18.97 11.06 -0.29
CA GLN A 9 -20.15 10.48 0.38
C GLN A 9 -21.42 11.30 0.11
N LEU A 10 -21.31 12.63 0.07
CA LEU A 10 -22.41 13.56 -0.22
C LEU A 10 -22.62 13.80 -1.73
N LYS A 11 -21.78 13.23 -2.60
CA LYS A 11 -21.77 13.45 -4.06
C LYS A 11 -21.61 14.93 -4.46
N LEU A 12 -20.74 15.64 -3.76
CA LEU A 12 -20.41 17.05 -3.97
C LEU A 12 -19.01 17.20 -4.59
N GLU A 13 -18.87 18.14 -5.52
CA GLU A 13 -17.57 18.57 -6.02
C GLU A 13 -16.97 19.64 -5.07
N PRO A 14 -15.73 19.46 -4.57
CA PRO A 14 -15.11 20.41 -3.66
C PRO A 14 -14.64 21.66 -4.40
N TYR A 15 -15.22 22.83 -4.09
CA TYR A 15 -14.82 24.12 -4.65
C TYR A 15 -13.42 24.59 -4.20
N ALA A 16 -13.06 24.30 -2.94
CA ALA A 16 -11.76 24.65 -2.37
C ALA A 16 -11.35 23.61 -1.32
N VAL A 17 -10.05 23.45 -1.10
CA VAL A 17 -9.48 22.55 -0.08
C VAL A 17 -8.48 23.29 0.78
N HIS A 18 -8.60 23.11 2.10
CA HIS A 18 -7.68 23.65 3.09
C HIS A 18 -7.22 22.52 4.02
N THR A 19 -5.90 22.36 4.18
CA THR A 19 -5.29 21.29 4.96
C THR A 19 -4.91 21.77 6.37
N THR A 20 -5.72 21.39 7.36
CA THR A 20 -5.57 21.73 8.80
C THR A 20 -4.51 20.86 9.51
N PHE A 21 -4.71 20.50 10.78
CA PHE A 21 -3.91 19.48 11.48
C PHE A 21 -3.92 18.16 10.70
N GLN A 22 -2.73 17.60 10.51
CA GLN A 22 -2.47 16.46 9.63
C GLN A 22 -1.16 15.80 10.07
N PHE A 23 -1.14 14.47 10.20
CA PHE A 23 0.08 13.72 10.53
C PHE A 23 1.16 13.94 9.44
N ALA A 24 2.43 13.83 9.83
CA ALA A 24 3.58 14.15 8.98
C ALA A 24 3.63 15.59 8.42
N GLY A 25 2.97 16.55 9.06
CA GLY A 25 3.13 17.98 8.77
C GLY A 25 2.87 18.37 7.31
N SER A 26 3.70 19.25 6.75
CA SER A 26 3.59 19.70 5.34
C SER A 26 3.64 18.55 4.33
N ASP A 27 4.40 17.50 4.63
CA ASP A 27 4.55 16.34 3.75
C ASP A 27 3.31 15.46 3.73
N GLY A 28 2.73 15.18 4.89
CA GLY A 28 1.45 14.49 4.98
C GLY A 28 0.32 15.30 4.33
N LYS A 29 0.29 16.64 4.51
CA LYS A 29 -0.66 17.52 3.80
C LYS A 29 -0.52 17.41 2.29
N ARG A 30 0.70 17.49 1.76
CA ARG A 30 0.98 17.29 0.33
C ARG A 30 0.59 15.89 -0.15
N HIS A 31 0.86 14.85 0.65
CA HIS A 31 0.49 13.48 0.33
C HIS A 31 -1.03 13.29 0.26
N ARG A 32 -1.81 13.84 1.20
CA ARG A 32 -3.28 13.84 1.15
C ARG A 32 -3.82 14.49 -0.12
N LEU A 33 -3.25 15.61 -0.52
CA LEU A 33 -3.64 16.30 -1.75
C LEU A 33 -3.29 15.47 -2.99
N ARG A 34 -2.14 14.77 -3.01
CA ARG A 34 -1.80 13.81 -4.07
C ARG A 34 -2.76 12.62 -4.11
N GLU A 35 -3.06 12.00 -2.97
CA GLU A 35 -4.05 10.91 -2.86
C GLU A 35 -5.43 11.31 -3.42
N ALA A 36 -5.84 12.55 -3.19
CA ALA A 36 -7.07 13.13 -3.75
C ALA A 36 -6.95 13.61 -5.22
N MET A 37 -5.76 13.56 -5.83
CA MET A 37 -5.41 14.14 -7.14
C MET A 37 -5.63 15.66 -7.24
N LEU A 38 -5.49 16.36 -6.10
CA LEU A 38 -5.63 17.82 -5.94
C LEU A 38 -4.27 18.54 -5.75
N PHE A 39 -3.15 17.83 -5.92
CA PHE A 39 -1.81 18.42 -5.92
C PHE A 39 -1.21 18.37 -7.33
N TYR A 40 -0.63 19.47 -7.77
CA TYR A 40 0.15 19.54 -9.02
C TYR A 40 1.62 19.30 -8.74
N ASP A 41 2.20 18.27 -9.36
CA ASP A 41 3.63 18.01 -9.35
C ASP A 41 4.29 18.28 -10.71
N GLN A 42 5.60 18.49 -10.70
CA GLN A 42 6.38 18.67 -11.93
C GLN A 42 6.44 17.36 -12.74
N PRO A 43 6.58 17.40 -14.09
CA PRO A 43 6.56 16.21 -14.95
C PRO A 43 7.49 15.06 -14.52
N ALA A 44 8.68 15.38 -13.97
CA ALA A 44 9.64 14.40 -13.46
C ALA A 44 9.11 13.55 -12.28
N TYR A 45 8.06 13.99 -11.58
CA TYR A 45 7.39 13.18 -10.57
C TYR A 45 6.66 11.98 -11.17
N TYR A 46 6.15 12.13 -12.39
CA TYR A 46 5.27 11.19 -13.06
C TYR A 46 6.00 10.18 -13.97
N ASP A 47 7.23 10.49 -14.40
CA ASP A 47 8.10 9.57 -15.16
C ASP A 47 9.48 9.44 -14.50
N THR A 48 9.62 8.48 -13.59
CA THR A 48 10.88 8.17 -12.93
C THR A 48 11.73 7.23 -13.81
N PRO A 49 13.05 7.43 -13.97
CA PRO A 49 13.88 6.59 -14.84
C PRO A 49 13.83 5.08 -14.54
N GLY A 50 13.91 4.69 -13.26
CA GLY A 50 13.76 3.28 -12.83
C GLY A 50 12.35 2.71 -12.94
N GLY A 51 11.36 3.50 -13.39
CA GLY A 51 9.96 3.10 -13.45
C GLY A 51 9.37 2.73 -12.08
N PHE A 52 8.32 1.92 -12.14
CA PHE A 52 7.39 1.72 -11.04
C PHE A 52 7.13 0.23 -10.79
N LEU A 53 7.02 -0.13 -9.52
CA LEU A 53 6.50 -1.42 -9.08
C LEU A 53 5.09 -1.26 -8.51
N SER A 54 4.24 -2.25 -8.75
CA SER A 54 2.87 -2.31 -8.29
C SER A 54 2.42 -3.69 -7.88
N PHE A 55 1.36 -3.79 -7.06
CA PHE A 55 0.74 -5.08 -6.76
C PHE A 55 -0.72 -4.99 -6.29
N LYS A 56 -1.53 -5.99 -6.64
CA LYS A 56 -2.92 -6.10 -6.16
C LYS A 56 -2.98 -6.58 -4.69
N PRO A 57 -3.80 -5.95 -3.81
CA PRO A 57 -4.12 -6.49 -2.48
C PRO A 57 -4.82 -7.84 -2.60
N GLY A 58 -4.26 -8.87 -1.99
CA GLY A 58 -4.96 -10.13 -1.76
C GLY A 58 -5.75 -10.16 -0.44
N ILE A 59 -6.45 -9.09 -0.04
CA ILE A 59 -7.14 -9.06 1.27
C ILE A 59 -8.32 -10.04 1.27
N PRO A 60 -8.37 -11.05 2.18
CA PRO A 60 -9.50 -11.95 2.30
C PRO A 60 -10.77 -11.18 2.68
N LYS A 61 -11.92 -11.50 2.04
CA LYS A 61 -13.20 -10.86 2.38
C LYS A 61 -13.51 -10.97 3.87
N SER A 62 -13.22 -12.11 4.49
CA SER A 62 -13.49 -12.33 5.91
C SER A 62 -12.73 -11.37 6.82
N LEU A 63 -11.47 -11.07 6.49
CA LEU A 63 -10.68 -10.09 7.23
C LEU A 63 -11.20 -8.65 7.06
N LEU A 64 -11.89 -8.37 5.96
CA LEU A 64 -12.36 -7.03 5.60
C LEU A 64 -13.82 -6.76 6.02
N LEU A 65 -14.71 -7.75 5.87
CA LEU A 65 -16.17 -7.62 6.03
C LEU A 65 -16.72 -8.33 7.26
N ASP A 66 -16.12 -9.44 7.69
CA ASP A 66 -16.69 -10.27 8.75
C ASP A 66 -16.22 -9.76 10.14
N GLY A 67 -16.98 -10.16 11.16
CA GLY A 67 -16.65 -9.93 12.57
C GLY A 67 -16.79 -8.48 13.05
N PRO A 68 -16.86 -8.27 14.38
CA PRO A 68 -16.99 -6.95 14.98
C PRO A 68 -15.76 -6.07 14.69
N HIS A 69 -15.97 -4.76 14.53
CA HIS A 69 -14.89 -3.78 14.36
C HIS A 69 -14.23 -3.48 15.72
N THR A 70 -13.35 -4.38 16.15
CA THR A 70 -12.52 -4.24 17.36
C THR A 70 -11.10 -3.82 17.03
N LEU A 71 -10.34 -3.40 18.05
CA LEU A 71 -8.91 -3.11 17.96
C LEU A 71 -8.11 -4.28 17.39
N GLN A 72 -8.39 -5.50 17.88
CA GLN A 72 -7.79 -6.74 17.36
C GLN A 72 -8.09 -6.92 15.86
N SER A 73 -9.33 -6.68 15.41
CA SER A 73 -9.70 -6.79 14.01
C SER A 73 -9.06 -5.71 13.13
N HIS A 74 -8.87 -4.51 13.67
CA HIS A 74 -8.18 -3.41 12.98
C HIS A 74 -6.72 -3.77 12.71
N PHE A 75 -5.99 -4.18 13.76
CA PHE A 75 -4.60 -4.58 13.61
C PHE A 75 -4.45 -5.84 12.76
N SER A 76 -5.32 -6.84 12.89
CA SER A 76 -5.31 -8.04 12.01
C SER A 76 -5.42 -7.66 10.52
N LEU A 77 -6.30 -6.71 10.19
CA LEU A 77 -6.48 -6.20 8.82
C LEU A 77 -5.27 -5.38 8.34
N VAL A 78 -4.71 -4.50 9.18
CA VAL A 78 -3.54 -3.68 8.86
C VAL A 78 -2.29 -4.56 8.69
N ASN A 79 -2.01 -5.43 9.66
CA ASN A 79 -0.87 -6.34 9.68
C ASN A 79 -0.79 -7.25 8.44
N TYR A 80 -1.95 -7.73 7.96
CA TYR A 80 -2.05 -8.49 6.70
C TYR A 80 -1.65 -7.68 5.46
N GLN A 81 -1.93 -6.38 5.45
CA GLN A 81 -1.51 -5.47 4.38
C GLN A 81 -0.04 -5.09 4.52
N LEU A 82 0.42 -4.78 5.75
CA LEU A 82 1.82 -4.47 6.05
C LEU A 82 2.78 -5.58 5.60
N ARG A 83 2.43 -6.85 5.81
CA ARG A 83 3.25 -7.98 5.34
C ARG A 83 3.43 -7.98 3.81
N GLN A 84 2.38 -7.71 3.04
CA GLN A 84 2.49 -7.58 1.57
C GLN A 84 3.26 -6.33 1.15
N ILE A 85 3.09 -5.21 1.87
CA ILE A 85 3.81 -3.95 1.60
C ILE A 85 5.30 -4.11 1.92
N ARG A 86 5.67 -4.83 2.99
CA ARG A 86 7.07 -5.20 3.31
C ARG A 86 7.73 -5.91 2.14
N THR A 87 7.08 -6.95 1.60
CA THR A 87 7.57 -7.67 0.41
C THR A 87 7.65 -6.75 -0.81
N ALA A 88 6.67 -5.87 -1.02
CA ALA A 88 6.69 -4.91 -2.12
C ALA A 88 7.85 -3.90 -2.02
N LEU A 89 8.13 -3.39 -0.82
CA LEU A 89 9.26 -2.50 -0.52
C LEU A 89 10.59 -3.22 -0.78
N ALA A 90 10.71 -4.50 -0.40
CA ALA A 90 11.92 -5.30 -0.62
C ALA A 90 12.19 -5.51 -2.12
N VAL A 91 11.17 -5.88 -2.90
CA VAL A 91 11.31 -6.05 -4.36
C VAL A 91 11.54 -4.71 -5.07
N ALA A 92 10.89 -3.63 -4.63
CA ALA A 92 11.10 -2.28 -5.17
C ALA A 92 12.54 -1.79 -4.93
N CYS A 93 13.07 -2.01 -3.72
CA CYS A 93 14.47 -1.78 -3.36
C CYS A 93 15.42 -2.60 -4.25
N LEU A 94 15.20 -3.91 -4.35
CA LEU A 94 16.04 -4.83 -5.14
C LEU A 94 16.10 -4.44 -6.62
N LEU A 95 14.96 -4.09 -7.22
CA LEU A 95 14.86 -3.77 -8.65
C LEU A 95 15.11 -2.28 -8.95
N ASN A 96 15.48 -1.47 -7.94
CA ASN A 96 15.61 -0.01 -8.02
C ASN A 96 14.41 0.68 -8.71
N ARG A 97 13.20 0.32 -8.28
CA ARG A 97 11.94 0.87 -8.81
C ARG A 97 11.19 1.65 -7.76
N THR A 98 10.48 2.69 -8.18
CA THR A 98 9.57 3.42 -7.28
C THR A 98 8.37 2.54 -6.94
N LEU A 99 8.12 2.27 -5.66
CA LEU A 99 6.93 1.55 -5.19
C LEU A 99 5.70 2.46 -5.37
N SER A 100 5.02 2.32 -6.51
CA SER A 100 3.90 3.18 -6.88
C SER A 100 2.59 2.59 -6.38
N LEU A 101 1.50 3.40 -6.29
CA LEU A 101 0.28 2.97 -5.60
C LEU A 101 -1.16 3.13 -6.32
N ARG A 102 -2.28 2.51 -5.81
CA ARG A 102 -3.63 2.16 -6.44
C ARG A 102 -4.84 1.82 -5.55
N ALA A 103 -6.01 1.73 -6.16
CA ALA A 103 -7.23 0.96 -5.83
C ALA A 103 -7.51 -0.43 -6.53
N ALA A 104 -7.91 -1.48 -5.79
CA ALA A 104 -8.72 -2.59 -6.36
C ALA A 104 -10.08 -2.07 -6.88
N THR A 105 -10.64 -2.68 -7.94
CA THR A 105 -11.81 -2.11 -8.67
C THR A 105 -13.16 -2.59 -8.14
N ALA A 106 -14.23 -1.83 -8.41
CA ALA A 106 -15.59 -2.20 -8.01
C ALA A 106 -16.10 -3.50 -8.67
N ARG A 107 -15.64 -3.86 -9.89
CA ARG A 107 -16.04 -5.11 -10.54
C ARG A 107 -15.60 -6.37 -9.79
N GLU A 108 -14.49 -6.30 -9.06
CA GLU A 108 -14.00 -7.40 -8.21
C GLU A 108 -14.88 -7.59 -6.96
N TRP A 109 -15.68 -6.56 -6.61
CA TRP A 109 -16.71 -6.59 -5.57
C TRP A 109 -18.09 -7.00 -6.12
N GLU A 110 -18.45 -6.56 -7.34
CA GLU A 110 -19.72 -6.92 -7.99
C GLU A 110 -19.83 -8.42 -8.31
N MET A 111 -18.76 -9.05 -8.81
CA MET A 111 -18.71 -10.51 -9.02
C MET A 111 -18.75 -11.33 -7.72
N SER A 112 -18.71 -10.65 -6.58
CA SER A 112 -18.43 -11.19 -5.27
C SER A 112 -19.58 -11.02 -4.27
N LEU A 113 -20.70 -10.41 -4.69
CA LEU A 113 -21.89 -10.10 -3.89
C LEU A 113 -23.15 -10.63 -4.60
N PRO A 114 -23.99 -11.48 -3.98
CA PRO A 114 -25.11 -12.13 -4.67
C PRO A 114 -26.23 -11.23 -5.22
N TRP A 115 -26.24 -9.93 -4.90
CA TRP A 115 -27.36 -9.02 -5.19
C TRP A 115 -27.16 -8.13 -6.43
N ALA A 116 -25.97 -8.13 -7.05
CA ALA A 116 -25.66 -7.29 -8.22
C ALA A 116 -26.17 -7.88 -9.57
N ARG A 117 -27.43 -8.32 -9.62
CA ARG A 117 -28.10 -8.81 -10.84
C ARG A 117 -29.39 -8.07 -11.13
N SER A 118 -29.29 -6.94 -11.84
CA SER A 118 -30.35 -6.46 -12.74
C SER A 118 -29.73 -5.66 -13.89
N PRO A 119 -30.01 -5.98 -15.16
CA PRO A 119 -29.37 -5.33 -16.31
C PRO A 119 -30.30 -4.31 -17.01
N SER A 120 -30.01 -3.02 -16.90
CA SER A 120 -30.56 -1.99 -17.78
C SER A 120 -29.68 -0.73 -17.80
N ASP A 121 -28.59 -0.77 -18.57
CA ASP A 121 -28.27 0.23 -19.61
C ASP A 121 -26.86 -0.01 -20.16
N SER A 122 -26.80 -0.42 -21.43
CA SER A 122 -25.57 -0.82 -22.12
C SER A 122 -25.18 0.17 -23.20
N SER A 123 -24.73 1.37 -22.80
CA SER A 123 -24.23 2.38 -23.76
C SER A 123 -23.19 3.37 -23.18
N ALA A 124 -22.26 2.91 -22.33
CA ALA A 124 -21.13 3.73 -21.87
C ALA A 124 -19.82 2.96 -21.50
N VAL A 125 -19.80 1.64 -21.57
CA VAL A 125 -18.75 0.81 -20.90
C VAL A 125 -17.54 0.49 -21.81
N GLY A 126 -17.50 1.05 -23.03
CA GLY A 126 -16.55 0.63 -24.09
C GLY A 126 -15.11 1.16 -24.03
N ALA A 127 -14.80 2.14 -23.16
CA ALA A 127 -13.57 2.96 -23.29
C ALA A 127 -12.61 2.97 -22.08
N LEU A 128 -12.82 2.12 -21.06
CA LEU A 128 -12.06 2.17 -19.79
C LEU A 128 -11.21 0.92 -19.47
N LEU A 129 -11.01 0.03 -20.45
CA LEU A 129 -10.41 -1.31 -20.21
C LEU A 129 -8.89 -1.42 -20.39
N SER A 130 -8.18 -0.30 -20.59
CA SER A 130 -6.74 -0.30 -20.90
C SER A 130 -5.95 0.74 -20.11
N VAL A 131 -5.89 0.58 -18.79
CA VAL A 131 -4.99 1.33 -17.89
C VAL A 131 -4.30 0.33 -16.97
N PRO A 132 -3.02 0.51 -16.59
CA PRO A 132 -2.38 -0.23 -15.52
C PRO A 132 -2.64 0.43 -14.20
N TRP A 133 -2.65 -0.39 -13.16
CA TRP A 133 -2.96 0.10 -11.85
C TRP A 133 -2.24 -0.76 -10.82
N VAL A 134 -2.04 -0.19 -9.66
CA VAL A 134 -0.81 -0.28 -8.92
C VAL A 134 -0.91 -0.95 -7.47
N MET A 135 -0.86 -0.29 -6.26
CA MET A 135 -1.03 -0.76 -4.81
C MET A 135 -2.24 -1.63 -4.36
N PRO A 136 -2.24 -1.96 -3.06
CA PRO A 136 -3.41 -1.97 -2.18
C PRO A 136 -3.84 -0.64 -1.50
N ARG A 137 -4.95 -0.01 -1.96
CA ARG A 137 -5.74 0.93 -1.13
C ARG A 137 -5.79 0.41 0.31
N LEU A 138 -5.26 1.17 1.26
CA LEU A 138 -5.11 0.70 2.63
C LEU A 138 -6.49 0.66 3.28
N TRP A 139 -6.84 -0.45 3.89
CA TRP A 139 -8.10 -0.59 4.60
C TRP A 139 -7.86 -0.57 6.10
N CYS A 140 -8.59 0.31 6.79
CA CYS A 140 -8.58 0.40 8.23
C CYS A 140 -10.00 0.22 8.77
N ARG A 141 -10.10 -0.34 9.98
CA ARG A 141 -11.34 -0.31 10.75
C ARG A 141 -11.38 0.93 11.65
N PHE A 142 -10.25 1.37 12.21
CA PHE A 142 -10.16 2.57 13.06
C PHE A 142 -9.38 3.72 12.38
N GLU A 143 -9.74 4.96 12.70
CA GLU A 143 -8.99 6.18 12.37
C GLU A 143 -7.72 6.33 13.24
N ARG A 144 -6.76 7.14 12.80
CA ARG A 144 -5.61 7.58 13.62
C ARG A 144 -5.89 9.00 14.10
N MET A 145 -5.81 9.24 15.41
CA MET A 145 -6.01 10.56 16.04
C MET A 145 -4.88 10.91 17.01
N TRP A 146 -4.91 12.11 17.58
CA TRP A 146 -3.93 12.57 18.58
C TRP A 146 -4.44 12.46 20.04
N PHE A 147 -5.53 11.73 20.24
CA PHE A 147 -6.20 11.53 21.54
C PHE A 147 -6.95 10.19 21.53
N GLY A 148 -7.33 9.69 22.71
CA GLY A 148 -8.14 8.46 22.84
C GLY A 148 -9.51 8.60 22.19
N HIS A 149 -9.94 7.59 21.42
CA HIS A 149 -11.23 7.61 20.73
C HIS A 149 -11.80 6.20 20.51
N PRO A 150 -13.12 6.03 20.27
CA PRO A 150 -13.77 4.71 20.13
C PRO A 150 -13.55 4.08 18.74
N GLY A 151 -12.38 4.30 18.12
CA GLY A 151 -12.01 3.79 16.80
C GLY A 151 -12.52 4.61 15.62
N ILE A 152 -13.76 5.09 15.64
CA ILE A 152 -14.32 6.08 14.69
C ILE A 152 -14.94 7.21 15.52
N LEU A 153 -14.79 8.47 15.11
CA LEU A 153 -15.46 9.55 15.82
C LEU A 153 -16.99 9.49 15.68
N GLU A 154 -17.68 9.68 16.80
CA GLU A 154 -19.13 9.85 16.84
C GLU A 154 -19.59 11.05 15.99
N GLY A 155 -20.79 10.95 15.43
CA GLY A 155 -21.36 11.96 14.54
C GLY A 155 -20.73 12.05 13.15
N THR A 156 -19.76 11.19 12.81
CA THR A 156 -19.18 11.13 11.46
C THR A 156 -19.93 10.17 10.54
N LEU A 157 -19.82 10.38 9.23
CA LEU A 157 -20.40 9.52 8.20
C LEU A 157 -19.45 8.38 7.77
N THR A 158 -18.30 8.21 8.44
CA THR A 158 -17.27 7.23 8.13
C THR A 158 -17.76 5.81 8.41
N LYS A 159 -17.98 5.02 7.36
CA LYS A 159 -18.38 3.60 7.46
C LYS A 159 -17.14 2.71 7.61
N GLN A 160 -17.22 1.70 8.47
CA GLN A 160 -16.17 0.70 8.63
C GLN A 160 -16.41 -0.52 7.70
N PRO A 161 -15.35 -1.17 7.18
CA PRO A 161 -13.99 -0.63 7.06
C PRO A 161 -13.97 0.54 6.05
N PHE A 162 -13.02 1.45 6.21
CA PHE A 162 -12.81 2.55 5.26
C PHE A 162 -11.42 2.45 4.61
N VAL A 163 -11.27 3.14 3.48
CA VAL A 163 -9.97 3.34 2.84
C VAL A 163 -9.23 4.37 3.67
N CYS A 164 -8.24 3.94 4.44
CA CYS A 164 -7.40 4.85 5.21
C CYS A 164 -6.31 5.49 4.33
N PRO A 165 -6.10 6.81 4.48
CA PRO A 165 -4.95 7.50 3.92
C PRO A 165 -3.62 6.99 4.50
N MET A 166 -2.54 7.13 3.73
CA MET A 166 -1.29 6.43 4.07
C MET A 166 -0.64 6.86 5.40
N ASP A 167 -0.81 8.12 5.81
CA ASP A 167 -0.34 8.65 7.10
C ASP A 167 -1.06 8.08 8.34
N HIS A 168 -2.17 7.34 8.16
CA HIS A 168 -2.77 6.58 9.27
C HIS A 168 -1.90 5.40 9.69
N LEU A 169 -1.04 4.89 8.80
CA LEU A 169 -0.20 3.71 9.03
C LEU A 169 1.30 4.02 8.97
N PHE A 170 1.70 5.00 8.14
CA PHE A 170 3.10 5.26 7.81
C PHE A 170 3.56 6.67 8.16
N GLU A 171 4.81 6.80 8.58
CA GLU A 171 5.47 8.09 8.83
C GLU A 171 5.98 8.69 7.52
N ILE A 172 5.07 9.33 6.78
CA ILE A 172 5.29 9.89 5.43
C ILE A 172 6.51 10.82 5.37
N HIS A 173 6.74 11.60 6.43
CA HIS A 173 7.91 12.48 6.53
C HIS A 173 9.21 11.67 6.50
N THR A 174 9.32 10.63 7.33
CA THR A 174 10.47 9.68 7.38
C THR A 174 10.63 8.88 6.08
N MET A 175 9.53 8.60 5.37
CA MET A 175 9.60 7.93 4.07
C MET A 175 10.13 8.86 2.96
N LEU A 176 9.84 10.15 3.00
CA LEU A 176 10.27 11.14 2.00
C LEU A 176 11.67 11.70 2.27
N HIS A 177 11.93 12.08 3.52
CA HIS A 177 13.22 12.59 3.96
C HIS A 177 14.13 11.40 4.21
N GLY A 178 14.97 11.10 3.20
CA GLY A 178 15.75 9.87 3.16
C GLY A 178 16.66 9.70 4.37
N LEU A 179 16.47 8.58 5.07
CA LEU A 179 17.40 8.07 6.07
C LEU A 179 18.76 7.78 5.43
N SER A 180 19.85 7.85 6.21
CA SER A 180 21.23 7.68 5.72
C SER A 180 21.44 6.33 5.02
N GLU A 181 22.02 6.34 3.81
CA GLU A 181 22.19 5.08 3.06
C GLU A 181 23.23 4.14 3.68
N GLU A 182 24.12 4.69 4.51
CA GLU A 182 25.11 3.93 5.27
C GLU A 182 24.46 2.98 6.29
N GLU A 183 23.45 3.44 7.04
CA GLU A 183 22.77 2.68 8.10
C GLU A 183 21.48 2.00 7.59
N PHE A 184 20.77 2.64 6.67
CA PHE A 184 19.43 2.25 6.21
C PHE A 184 19.40 1.74 4.76
N GLY A 185 20.54 1.69 4.06
CA GLY A 185 20.60 1.24 2.67
C GLY A 185 19.93 2.22 1.70
N PRO A 186 19.75 1.86 0.42
CA PRO A 186 19.28 2.80 -0.60
C PRO A 186 17.86 3.32 -0.32
N GLN A 187 17.60 4.57 -0.73
CA GLN A 187 16.28 5.19 -0.59
C GLN A 187 15.20 4.44 -1.39
N ILE A 188 14.10 4.07 -0.74
CA ILE A 188 12.94 3.44 -1.40
C ILE A 188 11.91 4.51 -1.73
N HIS A 189 11.90 4.96 -2.98
CA HIS A 189 10.90 5.92 -3.46
C HIS A 189 9.50 5.29 -3.55
N PHE A 190 8.47 6.09 -3.28
CA PHE A 190 7.08 5.67 -3.38
C PHE A 190 6.18 6.71 -4.09
N ARG A 191 4.93 6.34 -4.40
CA ARG A 191 3.84 7.23 -4.84
C ARG A 191 2.55 6.93 -4.09
N GLU A 192 1.55 7.78 -4.23
CA GLU A 192 0.21 7.67 -3.63
C GLU A 192 -0.72 6.68 -4.35
N TYR A 193 -1.84 6.30 -3.70
CA TYR A 193 -2.73 5.27 -4.24
C TYR A 193 -3.54 5.68 -5.49
N SER A 194 -3.48 6.94 -5.88
CA SER A 194 -4.15 7.49 -7.05
C SER A 194 -3.20 7.68 -8.24
N PHE A 195 -1.89 7.42 -8.09
CA PHE A 195 -0.85 7.87 -9.02
C PHE A 195 -1.12 7.55 -10.50
N LEU A 196 -1.26 6.28 -10.94
CA LEU A 196 -1.52 6.00 -12.37
C LEU A 196 -2.95 6.40 -12.84
N GLN A 197 -3.86 6.75 -11.93
CA GLN A 197 -5.15 7.34 -12.28
C GLN A 197 -5.02 8.84 -12.57
N ASN A 198 -3.99 9.50 -12.03
CA ASN A 198 -3.74 10.93 -12.23
C ASN A 198 -3.59 11.25 -13.74
N PRO A 199 -4.37 12.20 -14.29
CA PRO A 199 -4.28 12.60 -15.70
C PRO A 199 -2.88 13.04 -16.12
N SER A 200 -2.11 13.64 -15.21
CA SER A 200 -0.74 14.13 -15.46
C SER A 200 0.29 13.02 -15.67
N VAL A 201 -0.01 11.76 -15.33
CA VAL A 201 0.90 10.65 -15.65
C VAL A 201 0.91 10.41 -17.17
N PRO A 202 2.10 10.49 -17.83
CA PRO A 202 2.20 10.35 -19.28
C PRO A 202 1.66 9.02 -19.81
N LYS A 203 1.12 9.07 -21.02
CA LYS A 203 0.52 7.90 -21.70
C LYS A 203 1.53 6.75 -21.86
N HIS A 204 2.80 7.03 -22.20
CA HIS A 204 3.83 6.00 -22.34
C HIS A 204 4.19 5.28 -21.03
N VAL A 205 4.04 5.96 -19.87
CA VAL A 205 4.16 5.33 -18.55
C VAL A 205 2.98 4.39 -18.30
N LYS A 206 1.77 4.79 -18.69
CA LYS A 206 0.55 3.97 -18.58
C LYS A 206 0.48 2.85 -19.62
N GLU A 207 1.17 2.90 -20.75
CA GLU A 207 1.09 1.81 -21.74
C GLU A 207 2.22 0.80 -21.60
N SER A 208 3.33 1.19 -20.97
CA SER A 208 4.49 0.31 -20.72
C SER A 208 4.29 -0.53 -19.43
N LEU A 209 3.49 -1.58 -19.55
CA LEU A 209 3.08 -2.50 -18.47
C LEU A 209 3.57 -3.94 -18.68
N LEU A 210 4.08 -4.55 -17.60
CA LEU A 210 4.24 -6.01 -17.47
C LEU A 210 3.45 -6.53 -16.27
N ASN A 211 2.45 -7.38 -16.53
CA ASN A 211 1.72 -8.11 -15.49
C ASN A 211 2.54 -9.32 -15.04
N VAL A 212 2.73 -9.49 -13.74
CA VAL A 212 3.49 -10.57 -13.12
C VAL A 212 2.54 -11.42 -12.29
N GLN A 213 2.11 -12.55 -12.85
CA GLN A 213 1.23 -13.48 -12.16
C GLN A 213 2.05 -14.43 -11.30
N LEU A 214 1.89 -14.34 -9.98
CA LEU A 214 2.47 -15.33 -9.08
C LEU A 214 1.83 -16.71 -9.27
N CYS A 215 2.67 -17.73 -9.36
CA CYS A 215 2.30 -19.13 -9.51
C CYS A 215 3.10 -20.03 -8.55
N ASP A 216 2.58 -21.22 -8.28
CA ASP A 216 3.26 -22.18 -7.40
C ASP A 216 4.26 -23.01 -8.21
N ALA A 217 5.51 -23.08 -7.78
CA ALA A 217 6.62 -23.63 -8.56
C ALA A 217 6.44 -25.10 -9.02
N HIS A 218 5.60 -25.87 -8.34
CA HIS A 218 5.30 -27.27 -8.68
C HIS A 218 4.05 -27.43 -9.58
N SER A 219 3.38 -26.34 -9.94
CA SER A 219 2.18 -26.39 -10.79
C SER A 219 2.54 -26.52 -12.28
N LYS A 220 1.79 -27.36 -13.00
CA LYS A 220 1.93 -27.58 -14.46
C LYS A 220 1.51 -26.33 -15.23
N GLY A 221 2.41 -25.36 -15.31
CA GLY A 221 2.17 -24.07 -15.96
C GLY A 221 3.08 -22.94 -15.46
N CYS A 222 3.68 -23.07 -14.26
CA CYS A 222 4.54 -22.06 -13.63
C CYS A 222 5.95 -21.96 -14.23
N ASN A 223 6.01 -21.85 -15.56
CA ASN A 223 7.22 -21.55 -16.30
C ASN A 223 7.26 -20.05 -16.57
N ILE A 224 8.43 -19.44 -16.39
CA ILE A 224 8.68 -18.09 -16.91
C ILE A 224 8.65 -18.23 -18.43
N SER A 225 7.66 -17.61 -19.06
CA SER A 225 7.47 -17.68 -20.51
C SER A 225 8.50 -16.80 -21.20
N ASP A 226 9.58 -17.40 -21.68
CA ASP A 226 10.61 -16.74 -22.50
C ASP A 226 10.10 -16.39 -23.92
N GLU A 227 8.83 -16.71 -24.24
CA GLU A 227 8.17 -16.35 -25.49
C GLU A 227 7.89 -14.84 -25.59
N THR A 228 8.91 -14.14 -26.08
CA THR A 228 8.83 -12.93 -26.94
C THR A 228 7.54 -12.09 -26.85
N THR A 229 7.61 -11.08 -25.99
CA THR A 229 7.21 -9.68 -26.32
C THR A 229 5.76 -9.42 -26.78
N SER A 230 4.80 -10.33 -26.61
CA SER A 230 3.49 -10.24 -27.28
C SER A 230 2.27 -9.96 -26.39
N ARG A 231 2.36 -10.10 -25.05
CA ARG A 231 1.17 -10.02 -24.16
C ARG A 231 1.30 -9.22 -22.86
N GLY A 232 2.44 -8.56 -22.60
CA GLY A 232 2.61 -7.75 -21.37
C GLY A 232 2.32 -8.54 -20.09
N PHE A 233 2.69 -9.82 -20.05
CA PHE A 233 2.37 -10.77 -18.99
C PHE A 233 3.46 -11.84 -18.86
N ILE A 234 3.85 -12.17 -17.63
CA ILE A 234 4.68 -13.34 -17.29
C ILE A 234 4.08 -14.10 -16.09
N GLN A 235 4.33 -15.42 -16.04
CA GLN A 235 4.20 -16.19 -14.81
C GLN A 235 5.52 -16.16 -14.04
N PHE A 236 5.45 -16.03 -12.71
CA PHE A 236 6.63 -15.92 -11.85
C PHE A 236 6.45 -16.76 -10.58
N PRO A 237 7.39 -17.66 -10.24
CA PRO A 237 7.24 -18.53 -9.08
C PRO A 237 7.20 -17.76 -7.75
N ARG A 238 6.30 -18.16 -6.84
CA ARG A 238 6.35 -17.78 -5.43
C ARG A 238 7.65 -18.25 -4.77
N ASN A 239 8.03 -17.57 -3.69
CA ASN A 239 9.26 -17.80 -2.92
C ASN A 239 10.52 -17.76 -3.81
N SER A 240 10.53 -16.89 -4.82
CA SER A 240 11.71 -16.72 -5.70
C SER A 240 12.84 -16.00 -4.97
N THR A 241 14.07 -16.43 -5.26
CA THR A 241 15.30 -15.85 -4.74
C THR A 241 15.64 -14.50 -5.41
N GLU A 242 16.45 -13.68 -4.75
CA GLU A 242 16.98 -12.43 -5.28
C GLU A 242 17.72 -12.63 -6.62
N GLN A 243 18.51 -13.69 -6.79
CA GLN A 243 19.17 -14.01 -8.07
C GLN A 243 18.13 -14.23 -9.18
N LYS A 244 17.00 -14.89 -8.88
CA LYS A 244 15.94 -15.14 -9.87
C LYS A 244 15.21 -13.85 -10.25
N TYR A 245 14.94 -12.97 -9.28
CA TYR A 245 14.43 -11.62 -9.54
C TYR A 245 15.38 -10.83 -10.44
N MET A 246 16.66 -10.76 -10.10
CA MET A 246 17.66 -10.03 -10.88
C MET A 246 17.82 -10.60 -12.29
N GLN A 247 17.86 -11.93 -12.44
CA GLN A 247 17.93 -12.59 -13.74
C GLN A 247 16.74 -12.20 -14.64
N VAL A 248 15.50 -12.42 -14.16
CA VAL A 248 14.29 -12.23 -14.96
C VAL A 248 14.04 -10.75 -15.24
N PHE A 249 14.01 -9.90 -14.21
CA PHE A 249 13.65 -8.49 -14.38
C PHE A 249 14.75 -7.65 -15.04
N SER A 250 15.97 -8.16 -15.20
CA SER A 250 17.00 -7.52 -16.03
C SER A 250 16.59 -7.36 -17.50
N GLN A 251 15.74 -8.25 -18.02
CA GLN A 251 15.22 -8.22 -19.39
C GLN A 251 14.10 -7.19 -19.58
N TYR A 252 13.50 -6.70 -18.48
CA TYR A 252 12.33 -5.83 -18.48
C TYR A 252 12.63 -4.42 -17.94
N LYS A 253 13.90 -3.98 -17.97
CA LYS A 253 14.33 -2.67 -17.44
C LYS A 253 13.53 -1.50 -18.03
N ASP A 254 13.33 -1.51 -19.35
CA ASP A 254 12.64 -0.43 -20.08
C ASP A 254 11.11 -0.42 -19.89
N ILE A 255 10.54 -1.48 -19.30
CA ILE A 255 9.13 -1.48 -18.89
C ILE A 255 8.95 -0.47 -17.76
N LYS A 256 7.95 0.42 -17.86
CA LYS A 256 7.72 1.48 -16.87
C LYS A 256 6.92 1.00 -15.66
N VAL A 257 6.07 -0.02 -15.78
CA VAL A 257 5.23 -0.53 -14.69
C VAL A 257 5.30 -2.05 -14.61
N LEU A 258 5.84 -2.58 -13.50
CA LEU A 258 5.75 -4.00 -13.16
C LEU A 258 4.54 -4.22 -12.23
N HIS A 259 3.59 -5.09 -12.60
CA HIS A 259 2.33 -5.29 -11.86
C HIS A 259 2.13 -6.71 -11.34
N PHE A 260 2.41 -6.92 -10.06
CA PHE A 260 2.29 -8.22 -9.41
C PHE A 260 0.84 -8.55 -9.02
N SER A 261 0.40 -9.79 -9.30
CA SER A 261 -0.95 -10.26 -8.95
C SER A 261 -1.20 -10.35 -7.43
N SER A 262 -0.11 -10.42 -6.65
CA SER A 262 -0.07 -10.33 -5.20
C SER A 262 1.39 -10.12 -4.77
N MET A 263 1.63 -9.70 -3.53
CA MET A 263 2.96 -9.76 -2.91
C MET A 263 3.08 -10.84 -1.83
N ALA A 264 2.02 -11.61 -1.57
CA ALA A 264 2.06 -12.72 -0.63
C ALA A 264 3.02 -13.81 -1.13
N ASN A 265 4.09 -14.05 -0.37
CA ASN A 265 5.14 -15.02 -0.67
C ASN A 265 5.78 -14.80 -2.05
N ALA A 266 5.95 -13.55 -2.48
CA ALA A 266 6.55 -13.23 -3.78
C ALA A 266 8.08 -13.38 -3.78
N PHE A 267 8.73 -12.98 -2.68
CA PHE A 267 10.18 -12.85 -2.55
C PHE A 267 10.63 -13.57 -1.26
N GLN A 268 11.70 -14.36 -1.37
CA GLN A 268 12.21 -15.16 -0.25
C GLN A 268 13.02 -14.34 0.78
N GLY A 269 13.70 -13.29 0.33
CA GLY A 269 14.66 -12.52 1.14
C GLY A 269 15.90 -12.14 0.34
N PHE A 270 16.74 -11.28 0.90
CA PHE A 270 18.05 -10.95 0.33
C PHE A 270 19.05 -12.04 0.71
N ASN A 271 20.05 -12.31 -0.13
CA ASN A 271 21.14 -13.23 0.24
C ASN A 271 22.25 -12.52 1.05
N ASP A 272 22.36 -11.21 0.88
CA ASP A 272 23.32 -10.35 1.56
C ASP A 272 22.71 -9.89 2.90
N GLU A 273 23.19 -10.47 4.00
CA GLU A 273 22.74 -10.16 5.36
C GLU A 273 22.93 -8.68 5.71
N ALA A 274 24.02 -8.03 5.26
CA ALA A 274 24.26 -6.63 5.53
C ALA A 274 23.25 -5.74 4.78
N ARG A 275 22.89 -6.11 3.55
CA ARG A 275 21.77 -5.47 2.81
C ARG A 275 20.44 -5.69 3.51
N GLU A 276 20.18 -6.90 3.99
CA GLU A 276 18.93 -7.19 4.70
C GLU A 276 18.82 -6.34 5.98
N VAL A 277 19.84 -6.33 6.85
CA VAL A 277 19.85 -5.54 8.09
C VAL A 277 19.54 -4.07 7.81
N LYS A 278 20.22 -3.47 6.82
CA LYS A 278 19.97 -2.07 6.41
C LYS A 278 18.52 -1.84 5.94
N PHE A 279 18.00 -2.73 5.08
CA PHE A 279 16.61 -2.69 4.65
C PHE A 279 15.62 -2.82 5.82
N ARG A 280 15.88 -3.75 6.76
CA ARG A 280 15.04 -3.97 7.95
C ARG A 280 15.01 -2.72 8.83
N ASN A 281 16.17 -2.11 9.09
CA ASN A 281 16.27 -0.85 9.82
C ASN A 281 15.45 0.26 9.16
N ARG A 282 15.51 0.37 7.82
CA ARG A 282 14.75 1.38 7.05
C ARG A 282 13.24 1.20 7.18
N VAL A 283 12.72 0.02 6.87
CA VAL A 283 11.27 -0.19 6.81
C VAL A 283 10.63 -0.28 8.20
N LYS A 284 11.39 -0.61 9.24
CA LYS A 284 10.97 -0.44 10.64
C LYS A 284 10.56 1.02 10.91
N ARG A 285 11.37 2.00 10.49
CA ARG A 285 11.11 3.44 10.67
C ARG A 285 10.00 4.02 9.78
N TYR A 286 9.43 3.23 8.88
CA TYR A 286 8.36 3.69 7.98
C TYR A 286 6.96 3.57 8.61
N VAL A 287 6.75 2.68 9.57
CA VAL A 287 5.45 2.50 10.21
C VAL A 287 5.30 3.40 11.44
N GLY A 288 4.11 3.95 11.63
CA GLY A 288 3.78 4.85 12.74
C GLY A 288 3.13 4.15 13.92
N LEU A 289 2.33 4.91 14.66
CA LEU A 289 1.48 4.42 15.74
C LEU A 289 0.01 4.65 15.45
N TRP A 290 -0.84 3.72 15.88
CA TRP A 290 -2.25 3.97 16.07
C TRP A 290 -2.44 4.67 17.42
N CYS A 291 -3.23 5.74 17.46
CA CYS A 291 -3.59 6.41 18.69
C CYS A 291 -5.09 6.75 18.66
N CYS A 292 -5.85 6.47 19.73
CA CYS A 292 -5.44 5.83 21.00
C CYS A 292 -6.62 5.07 21.65
N VAL A 293 -6.29 4.10 22.51
CA VAL A 293 -7.25 3.48 23.44
C VAL A 293 -7.72 4.54 24.43
N GLU A 294 -9.03 4.67 24.61
CA GLU A 294 -9.62 5.62 25.55
C GLU A 294 -9.28 5.29 27.01
N ASN A 295 -9.14 6.34 27.82
CA ASN A 295 -8.87 6.25 29.27
C ASN A 295 -7.63 5.44 29.66
N ARG A 296 -6.62 5.38 28.78
CA ARG A 296 -5.35 4.70 29.02
C ARG A 296 -4.16 5.57 28.63
N ASP A 297 -3.12 5.55 29.46
CA ASP A 297 -1.88 6.30 29.28
C ASP A 297 -0.69 5.41 29.69
N PRO A 298 0.26 5.07 28.79
CA PRO A 298 0.24 5.34 27.35
C PRO A 298 -0.90 4.60 26.62
N GLY A 299 -1.58 5.30 25.71
CA GLY A 299 -2.78 4.80 25.02
C GLY A 299 -2.57 4.38 23.56
N HIS A 300 -1.41 4.68 22.96
CA HIS A 300 -1.08 4.34 21.58
C HIS A 300 -0.53 2.93 21.42
N ILE A 301 -0.54 2.43 20.18
CA ILE A 301 -0.01 1.12 19.80
C ILE A 301 0.82 1.31 18.56
N TYR A 302 2.09 0.93 18.61
CA TYR A 302 2.94 0.95 17.42
C TYR A 302 2.50 -0.11 16.41
N TYR A 303 2.42 0.28 15.14
CA TYR A 303 2.41 -0.72 14.07
C TYR A 303 3.82 -1.31 13.96
N ASP A 304 3.90 -2.62 13.81
CA ASP A 304 5.17 -3.31 13.60
C ASP A 304 5.14 -3.99 12.24
N ILE A 305 6.03 -3.59 11.33
CA ILE A 305 6.12 -4.18 10.00
C ILE A 305 6.70 -5.61 10.04
N TYR A 306 7.25 -6.07 11.17
CA TYR A 306 7.77 -7.41 11.45
C TYR A 306 6.96 -8.15 12.54
N TRP A 307 5.70 -7.76 12.78
CA TRP A 307 4.80 -8.41 13.75
C TRP A 307 4.71 -9.95 13.60
N ASP A 308 4.79 -10.46 12.37
CA ASP A 308 4.66 -11.89 12.02
C ASP A 308 5.89 -12.73 12.39
N GLU A 309 7.00 -12.07 12.76
CA GLU A 309 8.22 -12.70 13.25
C GLU A 309 8.34 -12.64 14.79
N LYS A 310 7.33 -12.09 15.47
CA LYS A 310 7.27 -11.91 16.93
C LYS A 310 6.06 -12.66 17.52
N PRO A 311 6.21 -13.92 17.96
CA PRO A 311 5.08 -14.75 18.43
C PRO A 311 4.25 -14.13 19.57
N GLU A 312 4.89 -13.37 20.46
CA GLU A 312 4.25 -12.70 21.59
C GLU A 312 3.70 -11.30 21.26
N TRP A 313 3.83 -10.83 20.01
CA TRP A 313 3.34 -9.50 19.62
C TRP A 313 1.82 -9.42 19.69
N LYS A 314 1.31 -8.36 20.32
CA LYS A 314 -0.12 -8.10 20.48
C LYS A 314 -0.42 -6.62 20.22
N PRO A 315 -1.60 -6.28 19.67
CA PRO A 315 -2.05 -4.90 19.52
C PRO A 315 -2.56 -4.36 20.86
N GLU A 316 -1.66 -4.25 21.83
CA GLU A 316 -1.90 -3.68 23.16
C GLU A 316 -1.00 -2.46 23.34
N PRO A 317 -1.48 -1.37 23.98
CA PRO A 317 -0.59 -0.25 24.32
C PRO A 317 0.50 -0.68 25.33
N PRO A 318 1.56 0.13 25.50
CA PRO A 318 2.54 -0.05 26.59
C PRO A 318 1.85 -0.20 27.96
N ARG A 319 2.46 -0.98 28.86
CA ARG A 319 1.94 -1.16 30.24
C ARG A 319 2.34 -0.01 31.15
N THR A 320 3.53 0.53 30.93
CA THR A 320 4.08 1.70 31.60
C THR A 320 4.79 2.60 30.59
N SER A 321 5.11 3.83 30.97
CA SER A 321 5.94 4.73 30.15
C SER A 321 7.40 4.24 29.98
N GLN A 322 7.85 3.23 30.74
CA GLN A 322 9.15 2.59 30.54
C GLN A 322 9.09 1.51 29.44
N ASP A 323 7.93 0.89 29.25
CA ASP A 323 7.66 -0.03 28.15
C ASP A 323 7.31 0.70 26.84
N ASP A 324 7.24 2.04 26.86
CA ASP A 324 6.88 2.87 25.71
C ASP A 324 8.09 3.18 24.84
N HIS A 325 8.48 2.19 24.05
CA HIS A 325 9.50 2.30 23.01
C HIS A 325 8.93 1.78 21.68
N PRO A 326 9.29 2.41 20.55
CA PRO A 326 8.89 1.93 19.23
C PRO A 326 9.54 0.57 18.91
N PRO A 327 8.98 -0.23 17.99
CA PRO A 327 9.35 -1.64 17.78
C PRO A 327 10.73 -1.89 17.12
N TRP A 328 11.58 -0.85 17.09
CA TRP A 328 12.87 -0.80 16.43
C TRP A 328 14.01 -0.29 17.31
N ASP A 329 13.70 0.24 18.49
CA ASP A 329 14.69 0.62 19.51
C ASP A 329 15.08 -0.61 20.35
#